data_AF-A0A699Z4M8-F1
#
_entry.id   AF-A0A699Z4M8-F1
#
_cell.length_a   1.000
_cell.length_b   1.000
_cell.length_c   1.000
_cell.angle_alpha   90.00
_cell.angle_beta   90.00
_cell.angle_gamma   90.00
#
_symmetry.space_group_name_H-M   'P 1'
#
loop_
_entity.id
_entity.type
_entity.pdbx_description
1 polymer ?
#
loop_
_entity_poly.entity_id
_entity_poly.type
_entity_poly.pdbx_seq_one_letter_code
_entity_poly.pdbx_strand_id
1 'polypeptide(L)'
;MSAAEMSMAQAAVSVAKAGDEAAVWCGGPWLQAASPDEEALVQGAAYAGYRLQARSTDKVEVRYHGQVWVYTVLVVLEFDSDRKRMSIICRCPDGKVRLFCKGADTMIMARVRPGQQVTASVRAHLDGVPEAIEALVASGIKVWVLTGDKVETAISIALSCRLFTEEMALVEGWDIWCCTISVT
;
A
#
# COMPACT_ATOMS: atom_id res chain seq x y z
N MET A 1 13.36 14.45 11.02
CA MET A 1 12.63 13.62 10.06
C MET A 1 11.24 14.19 9.85
N SER A 2 10.84 14.42 8.60
CA SER A 2 9.46 14.81 8.26
C SER A 2 8.49 13.63 8.41
N ALA A 3 7.18 13.91 8.50
CA ALA A 3 6.16 12.86 8.57
C ALA A 3 6.14 11.97 7.32
N ALA A 4 6.47 12.53 6.16
CA ALA A 4 6.60 11.79 4.90
C ALA A 4 7.75 10.79 4.93
N GLU A 5 8.92 11.19 5.45
CA GLU A 5 10.07 10.28 5.63
C GLU A 5 9.73 9.09 6.55
N MET A 6 8.93 9.32 7.59
CA MET A 6 8.49 8.24 8.49
C MET A 6 7.48 7.29 7.83
N SER A 7 6.59 7.81 6.99
CA SER A 7 5.57 7.01 6.29
C SER A 7 6.17 6.14 5.17
N MET A 8 7.17 6.67 4.46
CA MET A 8 7.91 5.92 3.43
C MET A 8 8.89 4.91 4.05
N ALA A 9 9.54 5.27 5.18
CA ALA A 9 10.31 4.30 5.97
C ALA A 9 9.41 3.19 6.53
N GLN A 10 8.19 3.52 6.98
CA GLN A 10 7.18 2.51 7.35
C GLN A 10 6.89 1.56 6.18
N ALA A 11 6.66 2.06 4.96
CA ALA A 11 6.44 1.20 3.80
C ALA A 11 7.61 0.25 3.56
N ALA A 12 8.86 0.71 3.71
CA ALA A 12 10.03 -0.17 3.61
C ALA A 12 10.14 -1.18 4.77
N VAL A 13 9.77 -0.78 5.99
CA VAL A 13 9.91 -1.60 7.21
C VAL A 13 8.80 -2.64 7.34
N SER A 14 7.56 -2.31 6.98
CA SER A 14 6.42 -3.20 7.22
C SER A 14 6.30 -4.34 6.21
N VAL A 15 7.16 -4.41 5.17
CA VAL A 15 6.70 -5.05 3.93
C VAL A 15 7.70 -5.93 3.19
N ALA A 16 8.96 -5.53 3.03
CA ALA A 16 9.83 -6.32 2.14
C ALA A 16 10.56 -7.47 2.87
N LYS A 17 10.57 -8.65 2.24
CA LYS A 17 11.58 -9.69 2.45
C LYS A 17 12.72 -9.42 1.47
N ALA A 18 13.97 -9.57 1.90
CA ALA A 18 15.08 -9.59 0.95
C ALA A 18 14.92 -10.85 0.08
N GLY A 19 14.70 -10.69 -1.22
CA GLY A 19 14.77 -11.79 -2.17
C GLY A 19 16.23 -12.10 -2.50
N ASP A 20 16.50 -13.36 -2.83
CA ASP A 20 17.79 -13.75 -3.41
C ASP A 20 18.01 -13.03 -4.76
N GLU A 21 19.28 -12.75 -5.05
CA GLU A 21 19.77 -11.79 -6.04
C GLU A 21 19.15 -11.88 -7.45
N ALA A 22 19.14 -10.71 -8.12
CA ALA A 22 19.04 -10.48 -9.57
C ALA A 22 17.66 -10.25 -10.21
N ALA A 23 17.00 -9.16 -9.84
CA ALA A 23 16.34 -8.29 -10.82
C ALA A 23 16.67 -6.83 -10.48
N VAL A 24 17.13 -6.04 -11.45
CA VAL A 24 17.45 -4.62 -11.27
C VAL A 24 16.35 -3.80 -11.93
N TRP A 25 15.55 -3.09 -11.15
CA TRP A 25 14.64 -2.07 -11.67
C TRP A 25 15.06 -0.72 -11.11
N CYS A 26 15.30 0.26 -12.00
CA CYS A 26 15.71 1.61 -11.64
C CYS A 26 16.99 1.70 -10.77
N GLY A 27 17.99 0.83 -11.00
CA GLY A 27 19.32 0.94 -10.41
C GLY A 27 19.45 0.48 -8.95
N GLY A 28 18.58 -0.43 -8.50
CA GLY A 28 18.68 -1.13 -7.21
C GLY A 28 18.11 -2.55 -7.27
N PRO A 29 18.33 -3.38 -6.23
CA PRO A 29 17.79 -4.73 -6.16
C PRO A 29 16.26 -4.71 -6.07
N TRP A 30 15.61 -5.63 -6.78
CA TRP A 30 14.17 -5.87 -6.68
C TRP A 30 13.83 -6.42 -5.28
N LEU A 31 12.82 -5.81 -4.65
CA LEU A 31 12.40 -6.18 -3.30
C LEU A 31 11.11 -7.02 -3.41
N GLN A 32 11.11 -8.20 -2.80
CA GLN A 32 9.93 -9.06 -2.74
C GLN A 32 9.17 -8.82 -1.44
N ALA A 33 7.86 -9.03 -1.45
CA ALA A 33 7.03 -8.89 -0.26
C ALA A 33 6.07 -10.07 -0.09
N ALA A 34 5.31 -10.10 1.01
CA ALA A 34 4.35 -11.17 1.27
C ALA A 34 3.07 -11.03 0.43
N SER A 35 2.77 -9.84 -0.09
CA SER A 35 1.67 -9.62 -1.03
C SER A 35 2.02 -8.60 -2.14
N PRO A 36 1.25 -8.57 -3.26
CA PRO A 36 1.50 -7.64 -4.36
C PRO A 36 1.35 -6.15 -3.98
N ASP A 37 0.34 -5.81 -3.16
CA ASP A 37 0.12 -4.43 -2.69
C ASP A 37 1.32 -3.92 -1.90
N GLU A 38 1.89 -4.83 -1.14
CA GLU A 38 3.03 -4.64 -0.31
C GLU A 38 4.30 -4.39 -1.15
N GLU A 39 4.51 -5.22 -2.17
CA GLU A 39 5.60 -5.05 -3.12
C GLU A 39 5.51 -3.69 -3.82
N ALA A 40 4.33 -3.29 -4.29
CA ALA A 40 4.10 -2.00 -4.93
C ALA A 40 4.45 -0.81 -4.01
N LEU A 41 4.10 -0.89 -2.72
CA LEU A 41 4.44 0.16 -1.74
C LEU A 41 5.96 0.30 -1.55
N VAL A 42 6.68 -0.82 -1.44
CA VAL A 42 8.14 -0.80 -1.25
C VAL A 42 8.85 -0.32 -2.52
N GLN A 43 8.37 -0.73 -3.68
CA GLN A 43 8.90 -0.26 -4.95
C GLN A 43 8.66 1.25 -5.14
N GLY A 44 7.46 1.74 -4.82
CA GLY A 44 7.17 3.17 -4.81
C GLY A 44 8.08 3.95 -3.87
N ALA A 45 8.38 3.39 -2.68
CA ALA A 45 9.34 3.97 -1.75
C ALA A 45 10.77 4.01 -2.32
N ALA A 46 11.22 2.92 -2.94
CA ALA A 46 12.53 2.86 -3.58
C ALA A 46 12.67 3.86 -4.73
N TYR A 47 11.61 4.01 -5.54
CA TYR A 47 11.53 5.01 -6.62
C TYR A 47 11.62 6.44 -6.06
N ALA A 48 10.99 6.70 -4.91
CA ALA A 48 11.07 7.97 -4.20
C ALA A 48 12.41 8.19 -3.43
N GLY A 49 13.37 7.28 -3.57
CA GLY A 49 14.70 7.40 -2.94
C GLY A 49 14.81 6.83 -1.51
N TYR A 50 13.77 6.16 -1.02
CA TYR A 50 13.77 5.44 0.25
C TYR A 50 13.99 3.96 0.01
N ARG A 51 15.22 3.48 0.18
CA ARG A 51 15.58 2.10 -0.17
C ARG A 51 15.72 1.25 1.07
N LEU A 52 15.04 0.11 1.11
CA LEU A 52 15.36 -0.93 2.07
C LEU A 52 16.76 -1.48 1.76
N GLN A 53 17.67 -1.39 2.73
CA GLN A 53 19.05 -1.86 2.56
C GLN A 53 19.25 -3.24 3.19
N ALA A 54 18.69 -3.48 4.38
CA ALA A 54 18.79 -4.75 5.08
C ALA A 54 17.60 -4.95 6.04
N ARG A 55 17.25 -6.20 6.31
CA ARG A 55 16.22 -6.59 7.26
C ARG A 55 16.60 -7.88 7.98
N SER A 56 16.45 -7.89 9.30
CA SER A 56 16.37 -9.06 10.16
C SER A 56 15.01 -9.10 10.86
N THR A 57 14.80 -10.08 11.75
CA THR A 57 13.56 -10.19 12.55
C THR A 57 13.35 -8.99 13.48
N ASP A 58 14.43 -8.42 14.00
CA ASP A 58 14.45 -7.40 15.04
C ASP A 58 15.00 -6.04 14.57
N LYS A 59 15.45 -5.95 13.32
CA LYS A 59 16.11 -4.75 12.80
C LYS A 59 15.77 -4.51 11.33
N VAL A 60 15.56 -3.24 10.98
CA VAL A 60 15.39 -2.79 9.60
C VAL A 60 16.31 -1.60 9.32
N GLU A 61 16.99 -1.64 8.19
CA GLU A 61 17.88 -0.58 7.72
C GLU A 61 17.33 0.05 6.44
N VAL A 62 17.00 1.34 6.50
CA VAL A 62 16.50 2.10 5.36
C VAL A 62 17.53 3.16 4.99
N ARG A 63 17.91 3.22 3.70
CA ARG A 63 18.77 4.26 3.16
C ARG A 63 17.92 5.38 2.56
N TYR A 64 18.12 6.59 3.04
CA TYR A 64 17.58 7.81 2.43
C TYR A 64 18.50 9.01 2.74
N HIS A 65 18.54 10.01 1.85
CA HIS A 65 19.51 11.12 1.88
C HIS A 65 20.99 10.69 2.00
N GLY A 66 21.36 9.54 1.43
CA GLY A 66 22.72 9.00 1.49
C GLY A 66 23.12 8.46 2.88
N GLN A 67 22.21 8.46 3.85
CA GLN A 67 22.42 7.96 5.21
C GLN A 67 21.62 6.68 5.44
N VAL A 68 22.14 5.80 6.29
CA VAL A 68 21.48 4.56 6.70
C VAL A 68 20.81 4.78 8.05
N TRP A 69 19.52 4.50 8.10
CA TRP A 69 18.68 4.69 9.27
C TRP A 69 18.23 3.34 9.79
N VAL A 70 18.49 3.11 11.08
CA VAL A 70 18.28 1.82 11.74
C VAL A 70 17.04 1.89 12.64
N TYR A 71 16.12 0.96 12.40
CA TYR A 71 14.91 0.78 13.20
C TYR A 71 14.99 -0.56 13.91
N THR A 72 14.74 -0.59 15.21
CA THR A 72 14.64 -1.84 15.97
C THR A 72 13.18 -2.27 16.06
N VAL A 73 12.84 -3.39 15.45
CA VAL A 73 11.48 -3.96 15.49
C VAL A 73 11.29 -4.60 16.86
N LEU A 74 10.31 -4.11 17.61
CA LEU A 74 9.98 -4.61 18.94
C LEU A 74 8.85 -5.65 18.86
N VAL A 75 7.85 -5.38 18.03
CA VAL A 75 6.68 -6.26 17.85
C VAL A 75 6.20 -6.17 16.42
N VAL A 76 5.87 -7.31 15.82
CA VAL A 76 5.10 -7.41 14.58
C VAL A 76 3.71 -7.92 14.94
N LEU A 77 2.70 -7.13 14.62
CA LEU A 77 1.29 -7.52 14.68
C LEU A 77 0.85 -7.81 13.26
N GLU A 78 0.99 -9.07 12.87
CA GLU A 78 0.64 -9.58 11.54
C GLU A 78 -0.77 -9.17 11.10
N PHE A 79 -0.99 -9.24 9.79
CA PHE A 79 -2.31 -9.04 9.23
C PHE A 79 -3.29 -10.09 9.79
N ASP A 80 -4.47 -9.61 10.15
CA ASP A 80 -5.54 -10.43 10.71
C ASP A 80 -6.86 -9.99 10.03
N SER A 81 -7.67 -10.96 9.60
CA SER A 81 -8.88 -10.72 8.80
C SER A 81 -9.97 -9.97 9.57
N ASP A 82 -10.01 -10.08 10.89
CA ASP A 82 -10.96 -9.36 11.74
C ASP A 82 -10.47 -7.92 11.93
N ARG A 83 -9.16 -7.73 12.08
CA ARG A 83 -8.52 -6.43 12.23
C ARG A 83 -8.40 -5.64 10.93
N LYS A 84 -8.33 -6.33 9.78
CA LYS A 84 -8.11 -5.81 8.42
C LYS A 84 -6.94 -4.81 8.32
N ARG A 85 -5.89 -5.03 9.12
CA ARG A 85 -4.68 -4.19 9.19
C ARG A 85 -3.51 -4.94 9.78
N MET A 86 -2.31 -4.60 9.33
CA MET A 86 -1.03 -5.00 9.91
C MET A 86 -0.43 -3.84 10.70
N SER A 87 0.34 -4.12 11.74
CA SER A 87 1.08 -3.08 12.46
C SER A 87 2.43 -3.56 12.94
N ILE A 88 3.37 -2.64 13.07
CA ILE A 88 4.66 -2.89 13.70
C ILE A 88 4.89 -1.85 14.79
N ILE A 89 5.54 -2.25 15.86
CA ILE A 89 6.03 -1.34 16.89
C ILE A 89 7.55 -1.38 16.79
N CYS A 90 8.18 -0.23 16.59
CA CYS A 90 9.63 -0.16 16.49
C CYS A 90 10.19 1.02 17.28
N ARG A 91 11.44 0.86 17.73
CA ARG A 91 12.28 1.95 18.20
C ARG A 91 12.95 2.58 17.00
N CYS A 92 12.71 3.87 16.79
CA CYS A 92 13.25 4.62 15.69
C CYS A 92 14.67 5.14 16.00
N PRO A 93 15.41 5.62 14.98
CA PRO A 93 16.75 6.19 15.14
C PRO A 93 16.86 7.32 16.18
N ASP A 94 15.78 8.07 16.41
CA ASP A 94 15.71 9.13 17.42
C ASP A 94 15.42 8.62 18.84
N GLY A 95 15.46 7.29 19.05
CA GLY A 95 15.23 6.63 20.33
C GLY A 95 13.76 6.46 20.72
N LYS A 96 12.82 7.12 20.02
CA LYS A 96 11.39 7.05 20.31
C LYS A 96 10.78 5.76 19.80
N VAL A 97 9.82 5.22 20.55
CA VAL A 97 9.00 4.09 20.11
C VAL A 97 7.81 4.62 19.32
N ARG A 98 7.58 4.04 18.13
CA ARG A 98 6.45 4.38 17.27
C ARG A 98 5.72 3.12 16.84
N LEU A 99 4.40 3.22 16.70
CA LEU A 99 3.56 2.24 16.05
C LEU A 99 3.28 2.70 14.63
N PHE A 100 3.51 1.81 13.68
CA PHE A 100 3.21 2.00 12.28
C PHE A 100 2.12 1.01 11.87
N CYS A 101 1.08 1.50 11.18
CA CYS A 101 -0.11 0.72 10.84
C CYS A 101 -0.47 0.92 9.38
N LYS A 102 -0.73 -0.18 8.65
CA LYS A 102 -1.32 -0.15 7.30
C LYS A 102 -2.53 -1.09 7.26
N GLY A 103 -3.60 -0.66 6.60
CA GLY A 103 -4.84 -1.43 6.50
C GLY A 103 -5.94 -0.63 5.83
N ALA A 104 -7.15 -1.19 5.81
CA ALA A 104 -8.30 -0.54 5.18
C ALA A 104 -8.55 0.87 5.74
N ASP A 105 -8.87 1.80 4.86
CA ASP A 105 -9.18 3.20 5.14
C ASP A 105 -10.16 3.36 6.32
N THR A 106 -11.30 2.66 6.29
CA THR A 106 -12.31 2.65 7.35
C THR A 106 -11.73 2.25 8.70
N MET A 107 -10.83 1.27 8.72
CA MET A 107 -10.20 0.76 9.94
C MET A 107 -9.11 1.69 10.48
N ILE A 108 -8.40 2.38 9.60
CA ILE A 108 -7.38 3.37 9.98
C ILE A 108 -8.05 4.66 10.47
N MET A 109 -9.02 5.19 9.73
CA MET A 109 -9.71 6.44 10.02
C MET A 109 -10.44 6.41 11.37
N ALA A 110 -11.00 5.26 11.75
CA ALA A 110 -11.61 5.06 13.07
C ALA A 110 -10.63 5.16 14.25
N ARG A 111 -9.32 5.17 14.00
CA ARG A 111 -8.25 5.19 15.01
C ARG A 111 -7.38 6.43 14.95
N VAL A 112 -7.67 7.35 14.02
CA VAL A 112 -6.99 8.64 13.93
C VAL A 112 -7.47 9.54 15.07
N ARG A 113 -6.56 10.32 15.68
CA ARG A 113 -6.96 11.29 16.70
C ARG A 113 -7.85 12.36 16.06
N PRO A 114 -8.98 12.73 16.68
CA PRO A 114 -9.82 13.81 16.19
C PRO A 114 -9.04 15.13 16.07
N GLY A 115 -9.40 15.98 15.10
CA GLY A 115 -8.83 17.32 14.95
C GLY A 115 -7.46 17.41 14.26
N GLN A 116 -6.96 16.32 13.65
CA GLN A 116 -5.76 16.39 12.81
C GLN A 116 -6.10 17.03 11.44
N GLN A 117 -5.35 18.06 11.06
CA GLN A 117 -5.55 18.77 9.78
C GLN A 117 -5.39 17.84 8.56
N VAL A 118 -4.45 16.89 8.63
CA VAL A 118 -4.19 15.91 7.55
C VAL A 118 -5.40 15.03 7.26
N THR A 119 -6.24 14.72 8.25
CA THR A 119 -7.37 13.79 8.09
C THR A 119 -8.39 14.30 7.08
N ALA A 120 -8.66 15.61 7.05
CA ALA A 120 -9.58 16.21 6.10
C ALA A 120 -9.04 16.12 4.67
N SER A 121 -7.75 16.41 4.48
CA SER A 121 -7.10 16.30 3.18
C SER A 121 -7.06 14.86 2.69
N VAL A 122 -6.64 13.90 3.53
CA VAL A 122 -6.60 12.46 3.16
C VAL A 122 -8.00 11.98 2.76
N ARG A 123 -9.03 12.36 3.52
CA ARG A 123 -10.41 12.00 3.19
C ARG A 123 -10.85 12.58 1.86
N ALA A 124 -10.56 13.86 1.59
CA ALA A 124 -10.89 14.47 0.31
C ALA A 124 -10.19 13.78 -0.88
N HIS A 125 -8.95 13.31 -0.71
CA HIS A 125 -8.27 12.54 -1.76
C HIS A 125 -8.91 11.17 -1.98
N LEU A 126 -9.25 10.44 -0.91
CA LEU A 126 -9.94 9.15 -1.01
C LEU A 126 -11.32 9.30 -1.66
N ASP A 127 -12.07 10.31 -1.23
CA ASP A 127 -13.40 10.61 -1.74
C ASP A 127 -13.40 11.01 -3.21
N GLY A 128 -12.28 11.52 -3.76
CA GLY A 128 -12.15 11.94 -5.16
C GLY A 128 -11.66 10.88 -6.15
N VAL A 129 -11.31 9.69 -5.67
CA VAL A 129 -10.87 8.57 -6.53
C VAL A 129 -11.97 8.14 -7.51
N PRO A 130 -13.24 7.95 -7.10
CA PRO A 130 -14.31 7.58 -8.01
C PRO A 130 -14.52 8.60 -9.13
N GLU A 131 -14.53 9.90 -8.81
CA GLU A 131 -14.74 10.99 -9.78
C GLU A 131 -13.60 11.06 -10.80
N ALA A 132 -12.36 10.82 -10.37
CA ALA A 132 -11.22 10.76 -11.27
C ALA A 132 -11.33 9.57 -12.24
N ILE A 133 -11.72 8.40 -11.74
CA ILE A 133 -11.93 7.20 -12.55
C ILE A 133 -13.09 7.42 -13.54
N GLU A 134 -14.19 8.02 -13.08
CA GLU A 134 -15.34 8.36 -13.92
C GLU A 134 -14.97 9.33 -15.04
N ALA A 135 -14.15 10.34 -14.76
CA ALA A 135 -13.66 11.27 -15.78
C ALA A 135 -12.79 10.57 -16.83
N LEU A 136 -11.93 9.62 -16.42
CA LEU A 136 -11.15 8.81 -17.36
C LEU A 136 -12.08 7.98 -18.26
N VAL A 137 -13.06 7.28 -17.68
CA VAL A 137 -14.03 6.48 -18.44
C VAL A 137 -14.86 7.34 -19.38
N ALA A 138 -15.34 8.51 -18.93
CA ALA A 138 -16.10 9.46 -19.74
C ALA A 138 -15.29 10.04 -20.92
N SER A 139 -13.96 10.07 -20.79
CA SER A 139 -13.06 10.44 -21.90
C SER A 139 -12.77 9.31 -22.89
N GLY A 140 -13.40 8.14 -22.71
CA GLY A 140 -13.21 6.95 -23.55
C GLY A 140 -11.99 6.12 -23.17
N ILE A 141 -11.34 6.40 -22.04
CA ILE A 141 -10.21 5.61 -21.54
C ILE A 141 -10.76 4.36 -20.84
N LYS A 142 -10.38 3.18 -21.34
CA LYS A 142 -10.74 1.91 -20.71
C LYS A 142 -9.89 1.68 -19.45
N VAL A 143 -10.54 1.56 -18.29
CA VAL A 143 -9.91 1.29 -17.00
C VAL A 143 -10.06 -0.19 -16.67
N TRP A 144 -8.95 -0.86 -16.37
CA TRP A 144 -8.91 -2.28 -15.99
C TRP A 144 -8.36 -2.39 -14.57
N VAL A 145 -9.09 -3.09 -13.68
CA VAL A 145 -8.61 -3.43 -12.35
C VAL A 145 -8.06 -4.85 -12.39
N LEU A 146 -6.74 -4.98 -12.39
CA LEU A 146 -6.04 -6.25 -12.29
C LEU A 146 -5.55 -6.39 -10.86
N THR A 147 -6.05 -7.39 -10.14
CA THR A 147 -5.62 -7.66 -8.75
C THR A 147 -5.32 -9.15 -8.56
N GLY A 148 -4.31 -9.43 -7.75
CA GLY A 148 -3.97 -10.78 -7.28
C GLY A 148 -4.56 -11.10 -5.91
N ASP A 149 -5.39 -10.22 -5.35
CA ASP A 149 -6.13 -10.46 -4.11
C ASP A 149 -7.43 -11.23 -4.38
N LYS A 150 -8.18 -11.51 -3.32
CA LYS A 150 -9.47 -12.20 -3.39
C LYS A 150 -10.47 -11.46 -4.29
N VAL A 151 -11.34 -12.24 -4.92
CA VAL A 151 -12.41 -11.77 -5.81
C VAL A 151 -13.30 -10.75 -5.12
N GLU A 152 -13.63 -10.97 -3.86
CA GLU A 152 -14.46 -10.08 -3.08
C GLU A 152 -13.80 -8.70 -2.89
N THR A 153 -12.47 -8.66 -2.76
CA THR A 153 -11.72 -7.39 -2.72
C THR A 153 -11.78 -6.69 -4.08
N ALA A 154 -11.60 -7.43 -5.18
CA ALA A 154 -11.69 -6.89 -6.53
C ALA A 154 -13.06 -6.24 -6.78
N ILE A 155 -14.14 -6.97 -6.46
CA ILE A 155 -15.51 -6.49 -6.59
C ILE A 155 -15.74 -5.27 -5.68
N SER A 156 -15.30 -5.32 -4.42
CA SER A 156 -15.48 -4.22 -3.48
C SER A 156 -14.78 -2.93 -3.94
N ILE A 157 -13.57 -3.03 -4.50
CA ILE A 157 -12.84 -1.89 -5.07
C ILE A 157 -13.56 -1.36 -6.30
N ALA A 158 -14.02 -2.26 -7.17
CA ALA A 158 -14.64 -1.86 -8.42
C ALA A 158 -16.01 -1.18 -8.18
N LEU A 159 -16.78 -1.65 -7.20
CA LEU A 159 -18.01 -0.98 -6.74
C LEU A 159 -17.72 0.37 -6.07
N SER A 160 -16.72 0.45 -5.18
CA SER A 160 -16.39 1.71 -4.50
C SER A 160 -15.89 2.79 -5.47
N CYS A 161 -15.20 2.37 -6.54
CA CYS A 161 -14.74 3.24 -7.62
C CYS A 161 -15.81 3.55 -8.68
N ARG A 162 -17.06 3.07 -8.51
CA ARG A 162 -18.16 3.19 -9.50
C ARG A 162 -17.78 2.67 -10.91
N LEU A 163 -16.86 1.71 -10.98
CA LEU A 163 -16.51 1.02 -12.23
C LEU A 163 -17.59 0.01 -12.65
N PHE A 164 -18.41 -0.42 -11.70
CA PHE A 164 -19.55 -1.32 -11.88
C PHE A 164 -20.80 -0.70 -11.26
N THR A 165 -21.94 -0.96 -11.87
CA THR A 165 -23.25 -0.80 -11.23
C THR A 165 -23.79 -2.18 -10.82
N GLU A 166 -24.74 -2.23 -9.89
CA GLU A 166 -25.35 -3.50 -9.44
C GLU A 166 -26.05 -4.25 -10.58
N GLU A 167 -26.32 -3.60 -11.73
CA GLU A 167 -26.93 -4.22 -12.90
C GLU A 167 -25.93 -4.88 -13.88
N MET A 168 -24.63 -4.68 -13.69
CA MET A 168 -23.61 -5.25 -14.58
C MET A 168 -23.35 -6.73 -14.27
N ALA A 169 -23.42 -7.58 -15.29
CA ALA A 169 -23.16 -9.01 -15.14
C ALA A 169 -21.66 -9.28 -14.91
N LEU A 170 -21.33 -9.94 -13.81
CA LEU A 170 -19.99 -10.47 -13.57
C LEU A 170 -19.75 -11.64 -14.53
N VAL A 171 -18.77 -11.52 -15.42
CA VAL A 171 -18.35 -12.61 -16.31
C VAL A 171 -17.09 -13.23 -15.73
N GLU A 172 -17.20 -14.43 -15.19
CA GLU A 172 -16.05 -15.21 -14.71
C GLU A 172 -15.43 -15.98 -15.88
N GLY A 173 -14.14 -15.74 -16.18
CA GLY A 173 -13.48 -16.42 -17.29
C GLY A 173 -11.95 -16.30 -17.28
N TRP A 174 -11.30 -17.47 -17.19
CA TRP A 174 -9.85 -17.75 -17.29
C TRP A 174 -9.02 -17.19 -16.12
N ASP A 175 -7.90 -17.85 -15.79
CA ASP A 175 -7.09 -17.72 -14.55
C ASP A 175 -6.41 -16.34 -14.30
N ILE A 176 -6.96 -15.26 -14.86
CA ILE A 176 -6.63 -13.86 -14.57
C ILE A 176 -7.97 -13.12 -14.43
N TRP A 177 -8.28 -12.66 -13.22
CA TRP A 177 -9.49 -11.88 -12.93
C TRP A 177 -9.48 -10.58 -13.74
N CYS A 178 -10.18 -10.59 -14.86
CA CYS A 178 -10.22 -9.50 -15.82
C CYS A 178 -11.67 -9.02 -15.93
N CYS A 179 -11.99 -8.02 -15.12
CA CYS A 179 -13.28 -7.34 -15.15
C CYS A 179 -13.39 -6.55 -16.47
N THR A 180 -13.93 -7.18 -17.52
CA THR A 180 -13.99 -6.60 -18.87
C THR A 180 -15.28 -5.80 -19.03
N ILE A 181 -15.15 -4.48 -19.20
CA ILE A 181 -16.27 -3.61 -19.57
C ILE A 181 -16.38 -3.63 -21.10
N SER A 182 -17.34 -4.37 -21.63
CA SER A 182 -17.80 -4.17 -23.00
C SER A 182 -19.00 -3.24 -22.95
N VAL A 183 -18.75 -1.92 -23.08
CA VAL A 183 -19.82 -1.02 -23.51
C VAL A 183 -20.08 -1.35 -24.98
N THR A 184 -21.35 -1.56 -25.32
CA THR A 184 -21.81 -1.93 -26.67
C THR A 184 -21.36 -0.92 -27.73
#